data_AF-A0A9D7X0G6-F1
#
_entry.id   AF-A0A9D7X0G6-F1
#
_cell.length_a   1.000
_cell.length_b   1.000
_cell.length_c   1.000
_cell.angle_alpha   90.00
_cell.angle_beta   90.00
_cell.angle_gamma   90.00
#
_symmetry.space_group_name_H-M   'P 1'
#
loop_
_entity.id
_entity.type
_entity.pdbx_description
1 polymer ?
#
loop_
_entity_poly.entity_id
_entity_poly.type
_entity_poly.pdbx_seq_one_letter_code
_entity_poly.pdbx_strand_id
1 'polypeptide(L)' 'MFLKGGKKYGIEFKFNEAPKLTKSMRVACEDLKLEHLWIVYPGEHTYPVEKNISVLSLGHITDIS' A
#
# COMPACT_ATOMS: atom_id res chain seq x y z
N MET A 1 -7.20 -0.04 6.85
CA MET A 1 -7.92 0.79 5.86
C MET A 1 -8.39 2.05 6.54
N PHE A 2 -8.39 3.19 5.85
CA PHE A 2 -8.94 4.44 6.34
C PHE A 2 -9.73 5.18 5.25
N LEU A 3 -10.54 6.16 5.65
CA LEU A 3 -11.31 7.02 4.77
C LEU A 3 -10.73 8.43 4.78
N LYS A 4 -10.52 9.02 3.59
CA LYS A 4 -10.11 10.41 3.45
C LYS A 4 -10.79 11.01 2.23
N GLY A 5 -11.47 12.16 2.39
CA GLY A 5 -12.17 12.84 1.29
C GLY A 5 -13.21 11.97 0.57
N GLY A 6 -13.89 11.07 1.30
CA GLY A 6 -14.86 10.12 0.72
C GLY A 6 -14.26 8.93 -0.02
N LYS A 7 -12.93 8.80 -0.05
CA LYS A 7 -12.20 7.70 -0.69
C LYS A 7 -11.64 6.72 0.34
N LYS A 8 -11.55 5.45 -0.04
CA LYS A 8 -11.00 4.36 0.78
C LYS A 8 -9.54 4.10 0.45
N TYR A 9 -8.73 3.90 1.47
CA TYR A 9 -7.29 3.69 1.33
C TYR A 9 -6.83 2.49 2.16
N GLY A 10 -5.95 1.66 1.61
CA GLY A 10 -5.38 0.48 2.28
C GLY A 10 -3.92 0.72 2.69
N ILE A 11 -3.54 0.16 3.83
CA ILE A 11 -2.14 0.06 4.28
C ILE A 11 -1.92 -1.38 4.75
N GLU A 12 -0.88 -2.03 4.25
CA GLU A 12 -0.45 -3.36 4.68
C GLU A 12 1.03 -3.33 5.07
N PHE A 13 1.38 -3.84 6.25
CA PHE A 13 2.76 -3.88 6.72
C PHE A 13 3.38 -5.25 6.44
N LYS A 14 4.59 -5.28 5.88
CA LYS A 14 5.39 -6.49 5.71
C LYS A 14 6.80 -6.27 6.23
N PHE A 15 7.27 -7.18 7.09
CA PHE A 15 8.62 -7.15 7.66
C PHE A 15 9.69 -7.85 6.79
N ASN A 16 9.38 -8.13 5.52
CA ASN A 16 10.34 -8.69 4.59
C ASN A 16 11.01 -7.56 3.76
N GLU A 17 12.28 -7.75 3.38
CA GLU A 17 13.05 -6.75 2.62
C GLU A 17 12.61 -6.60 1.16
N ALA A 18 11.84 -7.55 0.63
CA ALA A 18 11.30 -7.51 -0.73
C ALA A 18 9.81 -7.90 -0.72
N PRO A 19 8.90 -6.96 -0.40
CA PRO A 19 7.47 -7.24 -0.42
C PRO A 19 7.03 -7.62 -1.84
N LYS A 20 6.35 -8.76 -1.95
CA LYS A 20 5.73 -9.22 -3.20
C LYS A 20 4.25 -8.90 -3.18
N LEU A 21 3.74 -8.47 -4.33
CA LEU A 21 2.31 -8.29 -4.55
C LEU A 21 1.61 -9.65 -4.53
N THR A 22 0.62 -9.81 -3.67
CA THR A 22 -0.18 -11.04 -3.58
C THR A 22 -1.52 -10.89 -4.30
N LYS A 23 -2.15 -12.02 -4.61
CA LYS A 23 -3.52 -12.02 -5.16
C LYS A 23 -4.54 -11.39 -4.19
N SER A 24 -4.38 -11.61 -2.87
CA SER A 24 -5.27 -11.05 -1.85
C SER A 24 -5.26 -9.52 -1.82
N MET A 25 -4.12 -8.89 -2.07
CA MET A 25 -4.02 -7.43 -2.14
C MET A 25 -4.81 -6.86 -3.32
N ARG A 26 -4.76 -7.52 -4.49
CA ARG A 26 -5.56 -7.13 -5.66
C ARG A 26 -7.05 -7.24 -5.38
N VAL A 27 -7.48 -8.38 -4.83
CA VAL A 27 -8.87 -8.62 -4.42
C VAL A 27 -9.33 -7.57 -3.41
N ALA A 28 -8.50 -7.24 -2.41
CA ALA A 28 -8.82 -6.20 -1.45
C ALA A 28 -8.98 -4.81 -2.10
N CYS A 29 -8.16 -4.48 -3.10
CA CYS A 29 -8.32 -3.23 -3.85
C CYS A 29 -9.64 -3.19 -4.62
N GLU A 30 -10.02 -4.27 -5.26
CA GLU A 30 -11.26 -4.38 -6.05
C GLU A 30 -12.51 -4.40 -5.17
N ASP A 31 -12.59 -5.33 -4.21
CA ASP A 31 -13.75 -5.53 -3.34
C ASP A 31 -14.02 -4.31 -2.47
N LEU A 32 -12.95 -3.73 -1.91
CA LEU A 32 -13.06 -2.54 -1.07
C LEU A 32 -13.03 -1.25 -1.89
N LYS A 33 -12.90 -1.30 -3.22
CA LYS A 33 -12.80 -0.11 -4.09
C LYS A 33 -11.79 0.90 -3.53
N LEU A 34 -10.58 0.42 -3.24
CA LEU A 34 -9.51 1.26 -2.71
C LEU A 34 -9.04 2.22 -3.80
N GLU A 35 -8.93 3.50 -3.44
CA GLU A 35 -8.25 4.49 -4.25
C GLU A 35 -6.78 4.14 -4.38
N HIS A 36 -6.14 3.70 -3.28
CA HIS A 36 -4.75 3.28 -3.26
C HIS A 36 -4.47 2.28 -2.12
N LEU A 37 -3.50 1.39 -2.33
CA LEU A 37 -2.94 0.48 -1.33
C LEU A 37 -1.43 0.72 -1.19
N TRP A 38 -0.97 1.02 0.03
CA TRP A 38 0.45 1.06 0.37
C TRP A 38 0.89 -0.24 1.04
N ILE A 39 1.96 -0.85 0.53
CA ILE A 39 2.67 -1.95 1.19
C ILE A 39 3.87 -1.34 1.91
N VAL A 40 3.79 -1.20 3.22
CA VAL A 40 4.84 -0.61 4.05
C VAL A 40 5.82 -1.68 4.49
N TYR A 41 7.12 -1.44 4.32
CA TYR A 41 8.17 -2.42 4.63
C TYR A 41 9.46 -1.75 5.13
N PRO A 42 10.36 -2.47 5.82
CA PRO A 42 11.53 -1.87 6.47
C PRO A 42 12.72 -1.60 5.52
N GLY A 43 12.53 -1.63 4.20
CA GLY A 43 13.60 -1.26 3.25
C GLY A 43 13.57 0.22 2.85
N GLU A 44 14.51 0.61 2.00
CA GLU A 44 14.79 2.02 1.69
C GLU A 44 14.05 2.56 0.47
N HIS A 45 13.44 1.70 -0.35
CA HIS A 45 12.91 2.09 -1.66
C HIS A 45 11.40 2.22 -1.65
N THR A 46 10.91 3.34 -2.19
CA THR A 46 9.49 3.53 -2.49
C THR A 46 9.29 3.44 -3.98
N TYR A 47 8.37 2.59 -4.44
CA TYR A 47 8.14 2.38 -5.87
C TYR A 47 6.70 1.94 -6.18
N PRO A 48 6.15 2.33 -7.34
CA PRO A 48 4.87 1.82 -7.80
C PRO A 48 4.99 0.34 -8.17
N VAL A 49 3.95 -0.44 -7.86
CA VAL A 49 3.85 -1.85 -8.25
C VAL A 49 2.77 -2.02 -9.31
N GLU A 50 1.63 -1.36 -9.12
CA GLU A 50 0.53 -1.27 -10.08
C GLU A 50 -0.09 0.13 -10.00
N LYS A 51 -1.09 0.42 -10.84
CA LYS A 51 -1.71 1.75 -10.97
C LYS A 51 -2.14 2.36 -9.63
N ASN A 52 -2.67 1.55 -8.71
CA ASN A 52 -3.18 1.97 -7.40
C ASN A 52 -2.52 1.21 -6.23
N ILE A 53 -1.33 0.65 -6.46
CA ILE A 53 -0.58 -0.09 -5.44
C ILE A 53 0.88 0.32 -5.48
N SER A 54 1.44 0.70 -4.33
CA SER A 54 2.85 1.06 -4.20
C SER A 54 3.48 0.40 -2.98
N VAL A 55 4.77 0.13 -3.07
CA VAL A 55 5.61 -0.17 -1.92
C VAL A 55 6.11 1.14 -1.34
N LEU A 56 6.02 1.30 -0.02
CA LEU A 56 6.47 2.48 0.71
C LEU A 56 7.51 2.07 1.76
N SER A 57 8.66 2.72 1.73
CA SER A 57 9.64 2.59 2.80
C SER A 57 9.03 3.03 4.13
N LEU A 58 9.26 2.25 5.20
CA LEU A 58 8.84 2.63 6.56
C LEU A 58 9.39 4.01 6.97
N GLY A 59 10.58 4.39 6.49
CA GLY A 59 11.16 5.72 6.75
C GLY A 59 10.35 6.88 6.15
N HIS A 60 9.50 6.60 5.16
CA HIS A 60 8.69 7.59 4.44
C HIS A 60 7.19 7.48 4.79
N ILE A 61 6.83 6.84 5.91
CA ILE A 61 5.42 6.61 6.28
C ILE A 61 4.61 7.91 6.44
N THR A 62 5.28 9.02 6.74
CA THR A 62 4.65 10.34 6.86
C THR A 62 4.12 10.89 5.53
N ASP A 63 4.53 10.32 4.40
CA ASP A 63 4.13 10.77 3.06
C ASP A 63 2.69 10.33 2.71
N ILE A 64 2.05 9.49 3.52
CA ILE A 64 0.65 9.03 3.32
C ILE A 64 -0.39 10.13 3.68
N SER A 65 0.02 11.40 3.80
CA SER A 65 -0.81 12.47 4.37
C SER A 65 -2.04 12.83 3.55
#